data_AF-A0A831TTE5-F1
#
_entry.id   AF-A0A831TTE5-F1
#
_cell.length_a   1.000
_cell.length_b   1.000
_cell.length_c   1.000
_cell.angle_alpha   90.00
_cell.angle_beta   90.00
_cell.angle_gamma   90.00
#
_symmetry.space_group_name_H-M   'P 1'
#
loop_
_entity.id
_entity.type
_entity.pdbx_description
1 polymer ?
#
loop_
_entity_poly.entity_id
_entity_poly.type
_entity_poly.pdbx_seq_one_letter_code
_entity_poly.pdbx_strand_id
1 'polypeptide(L)'
;MAQASIPVDLYNPGQVFACMGFLEAADVLLGPGEGGFDWDKGTQPCFELLADGANRNAFEEVLEFLVHAQLYRLAPKGYTEPPRTAKRKKKGEARDPTAEVPLMVLPTFPARSADRLALPLRFERDGRRLDMTHWCDGSSRNSFKLFAGQQNSVGIGLQMLQAIKDLWAARREELVADPLGLSVPLGGSSFKLDARKSWTAIDAGYSPDEQDHEVVASPVVELLGGLGLEHARPDEFEKRQVRYGVWKGLLPPVLARAALAGIFVAVPLRVFRFTLDRSGQNKVVTFAQEEVSV
;
A
#
# COMPACT_ATOMS: atom_id res chain seq x y z
N MET A 1 -12.80 -5.40 -22.68
CA MET A 1 -12.96 -5.48 -21.22
C MET A 1 -12.60 -6.89 -20.76
N ALA A 2 -11.43 -7.05 -20.15
CA ALA A 2 -11.03 -8.31 -19.55
C ALA A 2 -11.33 -8.24 -18.03
N GLN A 3 -12.24 -9.10 -17.57
CA GLN A 3 -12.53 -9.27 -16.14
C GLN A 3 -11.57 -10.32 -15.57
N ALA A 4 -10.96 -10.01 -14.44
CA ALA A 4 -10.11 -10.95 -13.70
C ALA A 4 -10.49 -10.90 -12.21
N SER A 5 -10.13 -11.94 -11.47
CA SER A 5 -10.30 -11.98 -10.02
C SER A 5 -9.07 -12.55 -9.33
N ILE A 6 -8.85 -12.10 -8.10
CA ILE A 6 -7.77 -12.56 -7.22
C ILE A 6 -8.32 -12.91 -5.85
N PRO A 7 -7.77 -13.91 -5.14
CA PRO A 7 -8.18 -14.21 -3.77
C PRO A 7 -7.84 -13.05 -2.83
N VAL A 8 -8.66 -12.86 -1.80
CA VAL A 8 -8.47 -11.82 -0.78
C VAL A 8 -8.92 -12.30 0.59
N ASP A 9 -8.12 -12.00 1.61
CA ASP A 9 -8.51 -12.11 3.01
C ASP A 9 -9.15 -10.80 3.47
N LEU A 10 -10.48 -10.80 3.60
CA LEU A 10 -11.25 -9.65 4.06
C LEU A 10 -10.92 -9.22 5.49
N TYR A 11 -10.28 -10.08 6.30
CA TYR A 11 -9.83 -9.76 7.65
C TYR A 11 -8.43 -9.14 7.69
N ASN A 12 -7.72 -9.09 6.57
CA ASN A 12 -6.45 -8.36 6.46
C ASN A 12 -6.71 -6.99 5.80
N PRO A 13 -6.74 -5.89 6.57
CA PRO A 13 -7.05 -4.55 6.03
C PRO A 13 -6.10 -4.15 4.89
N GLY A 14 -4.82 -4.55 4.98
CA GLY A 14 -3.84 -4.29 3.93
C GLY A 14 -4.24 -4.86 2.58
N GLN A 15 -4.78 -6.08 2.57
CA GLN A 15 -5.20 -6.71 1.32
C GLN A 15 -6.41 -5.97 0.71
N VAL A 16 -7.37 -5.57 1.54
CA VAL A 16 -8.53 -4.77 1.09
C VAL A 16 -8.08 -3.41 0.54
N PHE A 17 -7.13 -2.75 1.20
CA PHE A 17 -6.54 -1.51 0.68
C PHE A 17 -5.76 -1.74 -0.62
N ALA A 18 -5.09 -2.89 -0.76
CA ALA A 18 -4.40 -3.24 -1.99
C ALA A 18 -5.36 -3.53 -3.15
N CYS A 19 -6.54 -4.11 -2.90
CA CYS A 19 -7.62 -4.21 -3.88
C CYS A 19 -8.06 -2.83 -4.37
N MET A 20 -8.24 -1.87 -3.45
CA MET A 20 -8.48 -0.47 -3.82
C MET A 20 -7.33 0.10 -4.64
N GLY A 21 -6.08 -0.20 -4.27
CA GLY A 21 -4.89 0.22 -5.03
C GLY A 21 -4.84 -0.33 -6.44
N PHE A 22 -5.23 -1.59 -6.64
CA PHE A 22 -5.39 -2.18 -7.97
C PHE A 22 -6.47 -1.47 -8.79
N LEU A 23 -7.63 -1.19 -8.20
CA LEU A 23 -8.71 -0.47 -8.87
C LEU A 23 -8.27 0.94 -9.30
N GLU A 24 -7.65 1.71 -8.41
CA GLU A 24 -7.13 3.05 -8.70
C GLU A 24 -6.04 3.01 -9.78
N ALA A 25 -5.12 2.04 -9.68
CA ALA A 25 -4.05 1.88 -10.65
C ALA A 25 -4.60 1.50 -12.03
N ALA A 26 -5.55 0.57 -12.09
CA ALA A 26 -6.17 0.17 -13.34
C ALA A 26 -6.94 1.32 -13.99
N ASP A 27 -7.72 2.09 -13.21
CA ASP A 27 -8.46 3.26 -13.71
C ASP A 27 -7.53 4.29 -14.38
N VAL A 28 -6.38 4.58 -13.75
CA VAL A 28 -5.39 5.54 -14.25
C VAL A 28 -4.60 4.98 -15.44
N LEU A 29 -4.19 3.71 -15.38
CA LEU A 29 -3.23 3.14 -16.33
C LEU A 29 -3.89 2.52 -17.56
N LEU A 30 -5.09 1.96 -17.39
CA LEU A 30 -5.78 1.12 -18.36
C LEU A 30 -7.12 1.74 -18.81
N GLY A 31 -7.49 2.91 -18.29
CA GLY A 31 -8.80 3.54 -18.56
C GLY A 31 -9.85 3.10 -17.55
N PRO A 32 -11.12 3.55 -17.70
CA PRO A 32 -12.17 3.39 -16.71
C PRO A 32 -12.20 2.00 -16.07
N GLY A 33 -11.97 1.97 -14.76
CA GLY A 33 -11.91 0.74 -13.97
C GLY A 33 -13.15 0.56 -13.10
N GLU A 34 -13.56 -0.69 -12.91
CA GLU A 34 -14.57 -1.06 -11.92
C GLU A 34 -14.08 -2.26 -11.10
N GLY A 35 -14.30 -2.23 -9.79
CA GLY A 35 -13.86 -3.30 -8.90
C GLY A 35 -14.87 -3.62 -7.82
N GLY A 36 -14.87 -4.86 -7.36
CA GLY A 36 -15.86 -5.37 -6.43
C GLY A 36 -15.35 -6.59 -5.68
N PHE A 37 -15.81 -6.78 -4.44
CA PHE A 37 -15.53 -8.01 -3.73
C PHE A 37 -16.66 -9.01 -3.96
N ASP A 38 -16.31 -10.28 -4.01
CA ASP A 38 -17.24 -11.38 -3.89
C ASP A 38 -16.88 -12.25 -2.68
N TRP A 39 -17.89 -12.61 -1.90
CA TRP A 39 -17.77 -13.35 -0.66
C TRP A 39 -18.90 -14.38 -0.52
N ASP A 40 -19.45 -14.85 -1.64
CA ASP A 40 -20.51 -15.84 -1.62
C ASP A 40 -20.14 -17.10 -0.82
N LYS A 41 -21.15 -17.68 -0.16
CA LYS A 41 -20.94 -18.73 0.83
C LYS A 41 -20.32 -19.98 0.19
N GLY A 42 -19.18 -20.40 0.73
CA GLY A 42 -18.50 -21.65 0.35
C GLY A 42 -17.34 -21.48 -0.63
N THR A 43 -17.08 -20.25 -1.09
CA THR A 43 -15.90 -19.92 -1.88
C THR A 43 -14.96 -19.01 -1.08
N GLN A 44 -13.66 -19.09 -1.37
CA GLN A 44 -12.70 -18.11 -0.86
C GLN A 44 -13.11 -16.73 -1.38
N PRO A 45 -13.16 -15.67 -0.53
CA PRO A 45 -13.45 -14.35 -1.02
C PRO A 45 -12.46 -13.91 -2.08
N CYS A 46 -12.94 -13.19 -3.08
CA CYS A 46 -12.12 -12.66 -4.16
C CYS A 46 -12.42 -11.18 -4.41
N PHE A 47 -11.49 -10.52 -5.07
CA PHE A 47 -11.68 -9.18 -5.62
C PHE A 47 -11.66 -9.27 -7.13
N GLU A 48 -12.74 -8.79 -7.74
CA GLU A 48 -12.91 -8.70 -9.18
C GLU A 48 -12.49 -7.31 -9.66
N LEU A 49 -11.84 -7.28 -10.83
CA LEU A 49 -11.40 -6.04 -11.46
C LEU A 49 -11.69 -6.10 -12.96
N LEU A 50 -12.28 -5.02 -13.44
CA LEU A 50 -12.55 -4.73 -14.84
C LEU A 50 -11.85 -3.41 -15.20
N ALA A 51 -11.24 -3.33 -16.37
CA ALA A 51 -10.81 -2.06 -16.94
C ALA A 51 -11.01 -2.05 -18.45
N ASP A 52 -11.47 -0.92 -18.99
CA ASP A 52 -11.89 -0.81 -20.39
C ASP A 52 -10.75 -1.09 -21.38
N GLY A 53 -9.58 -0.49 -21.14
CA GLY A 53 -8.40 -0.63 -21.99
C GLY A 53 -7.47 -1.76 -21.59
N ALA A 54 -7.88 -2.64 -20.67
CA ALA A 54 -7.13 -3.86 -20.39
C ALA A 54 -7.19 -4.81 -21.60
N ASN A 55 -6.02 -5.23 -22.08
CA ASN A 55 -5.84 -6.17 -23.17
C ASN A 55 -5.72 -7.61 -22.67
N ARG A 56 -5.33 -7.79 -21.40
CA ARG A 56 -5.20 -9.07 -20.70
C ARG A 56 -5.72 -8.92 -19.26
N ASN A 57 -5.27 -9.78 -18.36
CA ASN A 57 -5.58 -9.68 -16.94
C ASN A 57 -5.15 -8.30 -16.40
N ALA A 58 -6.09 -7.50 -15.88
CA ALA A 58 -5.83 -6.15 -15.38
C ALA A 58 -4.83 -6.13 -14.21
N PHE A 59 -4.84 -7.14 -13.32
CA PHE A 59 -3.86 -7.26 -12.24
C PHE A 59 -2.45 -7.45 -12.79
N GLU A 60 -2.30 -8.29 -13.82
CA GLU A 60 -1.03 -8.52 -14.50
C GLU A 60 -0.49 -7.24 -15.14
N GLU A 61 -1.34 -6.45 -15.81
CA GLU A 61 -0.92 -5.18 -16.42
C GLU A 61 -0.46 -4.14 -15.40
N VAL A 62 -1.15 -4.03 -14.25
CA VAL A 62 -0.75 -3.15 -13.15
C VAL A 62 0.58 -3.62 -12.54
N LEU A 63 0.74 -4.92 -12.30
CA LEU A 63 2.00 -5.48 -11.79
C LEU A 63 3.15 -5.26 -12.77
N GLU A 64 2.93 -5.50 -14.07
CA GLU A 64 3.93 -5.25 -15.10
C GLU A 64 4.30 -3.76 -15.18
N PHE A 65 3.33 -2.84 -15.03
CA PHE A 65 3.63 -1.41 -14.92
C PHE A 65 4.60 -1.15 -13.77
N LEU A 66 4.31 -1.64 -12.56
CA LEU A 66 5.18 -1.45 -11.39
C LEU A 66 6.58 -2.05 -11.60
N VAL A 67 6.66 -3.27 -12.15
CA VAL A 67 7.94 -3.95 -12.44
C VAL A 67 8.84 -3.12 -13.35
N HIS A 68 8.28 -2.32 -14.25
CA HIS A 68 9.04 -1.49 -15.17
C HIS A 68 9.02 0.01 -14.84
N ALA A 69 8.34 0.41 -13.77
CA ALA A 69 8.25 1.81 -13.36
C ALA A 69 9.57 2.32 -12.79
N GLN A 70 9.87 3.57 -13.11
CA GLN A 70 10.88 4.35 -12.41
C GLN A 70 10.26 5.00 -11.18
N LEU A 71 10.91 4.81 -10.03
CA LEU A 71 10.55 5.48 -8.80
C LEU A 71 11.18 6.88 -8.76
N TYR A 72 10.38 7.88 -8.44
CA TYR A 72 10.80 9.24 -8.14
C TYR A 72 10.43 9.61 -6.71
N ARG A 73 11.27 10.42 -6.08
CA ARG A 73 10.96 11.10 -4.83
C ARG A 73 10.53 12.53 -5.12
N LEU A 74 9.39 12.95 -4.58
CA LEU A 74 8.76 14.22 -4.92
C LEU A 74 9.10 15.28 -3.87
N ALA A 75 9.45 16.49 -4.31
CA ALA A 75 9.77 17.60 -3.41
C ALA A 75 9.20 18.94 -3.90
N PRO A 76 8.95 19.90 -3.00
CA PRO A 76 8.53 21.24 -3.38
C PRO A 76 9.68 22.04 -4.01
N LYS A 77 9.34 23.10 -4.75
CA LYS A 77 10.32 24.07 -5.25
C LYS A 77 11.15 24.63 -4.09
N GLY A 78 12.48 24.68 -4.29
CA GLY A 78 13.41 25.19 -3.27
C GLY A 78 13.81 24.17 -2.20
N TYR A 79 13.36 22.91 -2.31
CA TYR A 79 13.83 21.85 -1.43
C TYR A 79 15.35 21.66 -1.57
N THR A 80 16.05 21.77 -0.45
CA THR A 80 17.46 21.44 -0.32
C THR A 80 17.59 20.23 0.59
N GLU A 81 18.31 19.20 0.13
CA GLU A 81 18.60 18.02 0.92
C GLU A 81 19.35 18.46 2.21
N PRO A 82 18.80 18.20 3.41
CA PRO A 82 19.50 18.56 4.64
C PRO A 82 20.88 17.89 4.68
N PRO A 83 21.94 18.58 5.13
CA PRO A 83 23.25 17.99 5.26
C PRO A 83 23.14 16.71 6.07
N ARG A 84 23.74 15.61 5.58
CA ARG A 84 23.82 14.37 6.36
C ARG A 84 24.49 14.71 7.68
N THR A 85 23.78 14.51 8.79
CA THR A 85 24.43 14.49 10.10
C THR A 85 25.56 13.48 10.00
N ALA A 86 26.79 13.93 10.23
CA ALA A 86 27.99 13.14 10.08
C ALA A 86 28.07 12.06 11.18
N LYS A 87 27.17 11.07 11.15
CA LYS A 87 27.48 9.78 11.75
C LYS A 87 28.63 9.22 10.92
N ARG A 88 29.78 9.03 11.57
CA ARG A 88 31.00 8.45 10.99
C ARG A 88 30.61 7.29 10.08
N LYS A 89 30.76 7.47 8.76
CA LYS A 89 30.75 6.36 7.81
C LYS A 89 31.74 5.32 8.34
N LYS A 90 31.26 4.13 8.73
CA LYS A 90 32.17 3.00 8.91
C LYS A 90 32.74 2.68 7.52
N LYS A 91 34.07 2.54 7.44
CA LYS A 91 34.76 2.11 6.21
C LYS A 91 34.13 0.79 5.76
N GLY A 92 33.42 0.79 4.63
CA GLY A 92 32.69 -0.37 4.10
C GLY A 92 31.16 -0.22 4.00
N GLU A 93 30.55 0.87 4.48
CA GLU A 93 29.11 1.10 4.26
C GLU A 93 28.78 1.29 2.78
N ALA A 94 27.88 0.42 2.28
CA ALA A 94 27.30 0.52 0.95
C ALA A 94 26.68 1.91 0.72
N ARG A 95 26.69 2.36 -0.53
CA ARG A 95 26.04 3.63 -0.92
C ARG A 95 24.55 3.53 -0.58
N ASP A 96 24.01 4.55 0.07
CA ASP A 96 22.59 4.62 0.40
C ASP A 96 21.77 4.64 -0.89
N PRO A 97 21.01 3.58 -1.21
CA PRO A 97 20.34 3.44 -2.49
C PRO A 97 19.24 4.49 -2.69
N THR A 98 18.76 5.11 -1.60
CA THR A 98 17.75 6.18 -1.68
C THR A 98 18.30 7.46 -2.32
N ALA A 99 19.63 7.67 -2.30
CA ALA A 99 20.26 8.82 -2.92
C ALA A 99 20.32 8.73 -4.45
N GLU A 100 20.19 7.52 -5.00
CA GLU A 100 20.17 7.28 -6.45
C GLU A 100 18.77 7.41 -7.05
N VAL A 101 17.73 7.52 -6.20
CA VAL A 101 16.36 7.79 -6.63
C VAL A 101 16.25 9.23 -7.11
N PRO A 102 15.84 9.45 -8.37
CA PRO A 102 15.71 10.79 -8.94
C PRO A 102 14.71 11.63 -8.15
N LEU A 103 15.12 12.87 -7.83
CA LEU A 103 14.27 13.88 -7.20
C LEU A 103 13.50 14.63 -8.28
N MET A 104 12.18 14.68 -8.16
CA MET A 104 11.31 15.47 -9.03
C MET A 104 10.72 16.63 -8.24
N VAL A 105 10.95 17.86 -8.73
CA VAL A 105 10.38 19.06 -8.13
C VAL A 105 8.97 19.26 -8.68
N LEU A 106 7.98 19.33 -7.78
CA LEU A 106 6.59 19.58 -8.15
C LEU A 106 6.25 21.08 -8.03
N PRO A 107 5.43 21.61 -8.95
CA PRO A 107 4.90 22.96 -8.84
C PRO A 107 3.92 23.11 -7.66
N THR A 108 3.15 22.06 -7.39
CA THR A 108 2.22 21.96 -6.26
C THR A 108 2.61 20.77 -5.40
N PHE A 109 2.82 21.00 -4.11
CA PHE A 109 3.26 19.97 -3.16
C PHE A 109 2.12 19.64 -2.17
N PRO A 110 1.86 18.36 -1.87
CA PRO A 110 0.69 17.94 -1.08
C PRO A 110 0.73 18.38 0.38
N ALA A 111 1.93 18.68 0.92
CA ALA A 111 2.11 19.15 2.29
C ALA A 111 2.57 20.62 2.36
N ARG A 112 2.47 21.22 3.54
CA ARG A 112 2.99 22.59 3.80
C ARG A 112 4.51 22.67 3.73
N SER A 113 5.20 21.60 4.10
CA SER A 113 6.66 21.52 4.09
C SER A 113 7.10 20.09 3.78
N ALA A 114 8.30 19.94 3.22
CA ALA A 114 8.89 18.64 2.96
C ALA A 114 9.49 18.03 4.23
N ASP A 115 9.21 16.74 4.44
CA ASP A 115 9.90 15.89 5.40
C ASP A 115 10.85 14.97 4.63
N ARG A 116 12.15 15.05 4.91
CA ARG A 116 13.17 14.21 4.25
C ARG A 116 12.88 12.72 4.36
N LEU A 117 12.32 12.27 5.49
CA LEU A 117 12.01 10.85 5.70
C LEU A 117 10.67 10.44 5.08
N ALA A 118 9.81 11.40 4.74
CA ALA A 118 8.46 11.14 4.24
C ALA A 118 8.16 11.89 2.94
N LEU A 119 9.15 12.04 2.05
CA LEU A 119 8.91 12.57 0.71
C LEU A 119 7.90 11.67 -0.03
N PRO A 120 6.88 12.25 -0.70
CA PRO A 120 5.96 11.49 -1.51
C PRO A 120 6.68 10.75 -2.65
N LEU A 121 6.03 9.71 -3.16
CA LEU A 121 6.58 8.84 -4.19
C LEU A 121 5.78 8.94 -5.49
N ARG A 122 6.46 8.76 -6.61
CA ARG A 122 5.84 8.57 -7.93
C ARG A 122 6.45 7.36 -8.63
N PHE A 123 5.59 6.53 -9.18
CA PHE A 123 5.94 5.43 -10.07
C PHE A 123 5.56 5.85 -11.48
N GLU A 124 6.52 5.99 -12.38
CA GLU A 124 6.28 6.50 -13.74
C GLU A 124 6.87 5.56 -14.80
N ARG A 125 6.10 5.34 -15.87
CA ARG A 125 6.51 4.57 -17.05
C ARG A 125 5.73 5.06 -18.26
N ASP A 126 6.42 5.30 -19.38
CA ASP A 126 5.82 5.62 -20.68
C ASP A 126 4.78 6.76 -20.63
N GLY A 127 5.06 7.78 -19.80
CA GLY A 127 4.18 8.94 -19.60
C GLY A 127 2.96 8.70 -18.69
N ARG A 128 2.75 7.48 -18.21
CA ARG A 128 1.73 7.13 -17.20
C ARG A 128 2.36 7.11 -15.82
N ARG A 129 1.60 7.48 -14.78
CA ARG A 129 2.13 7.60 -13.42
C ARG A 129 1.13 7.26 -12.34
N LEU A 130 1.63 6.75 -11.22
CA LEU A 130 0.92 6.57 -9.97
C LEU A 130 1.65 7.34 -8.87
N ASP A 131 0.92 8.16 -8.12
CA ASP A 131 1.47 8.94 -7.02
C ASP A 131 1.03 8.34 -5.69
N MET A 132 1.95 8.29 -4.72
CA MET A 132 1.68 7.89 -3.35
C MET A 132 2.07 9.04 -2.42
N THR A 133 1.07 9.79 -2.01
CA THR A 133 1.19 11.06 -1.27
C THR A 133 0.29 11.14 -0.04
N HIS A 134 -0.54 10.13 0.22
CA HIS A 134 -1.55 10.14 1.29
C HIS A 134 -1.06 10.59 2.66
N TRP A 135 0.17 10.27 3.05
CA TRP A 135 0.77 10.69 4.33
C TRP A 135 1.20 12.16 4.38
N CYS A 136 1.27 12.81 3.23
CA CYS A 136 1.53 14.24 3.08
C CYS A 136 0.24 15.06 2.96
N ASP A 137 -0.92 14.41 2.85
CA ASP A 137 -2.21 15.09 2.75
C ASP A 137 -2.44 15.99 3.97
N GLY A 138 -2.44 17.31 3.72
CA GLY A 138 -2.68 18.34 4.73
C GLY A 138 -4.14 18.76 4.87
N SER A 139 -5.08 18.02 4.24
CA SER A 139 -6.51 18.24 4.38
C SER A 139 -7.03 17.75 5.74
N SER A 140 -8.36 17.77 5.93
CA SER A 140 -9.00 17.21 7.12
C SER A 140 -8.99 15.68 7.16
N ARG A 141 -8.56 15.01 6.09
CA ARG A 141 -8.50 13.54 6.03
C ARG A 141 -7.34 13.03 6.88
N ASN A 142 -7.52 11.84 7.44
CA ASN A 142 -6.44 11.18 8.14
C ASN A 142 -5.32 10.79 7.15
N SER A 143 -4.11 11.26 7.42
CA SER A 143 -2.92 10.96 6.61
C SER A 143 -2.58 9.46 6.56
N PHE A 144 -3.06 8.66 7.52
CA PHE A 144 -2.82 7.23 7.65
C PHE A 144 -1.34 6.80 7.56
N LYS A 145 -0.41 7.70 7.96
CA LYS A 145 1.02 7.41 8.03
C LYS A 145 1.33 6.42 9.17
N LEU A 146 1.83 5.24 8.82
CA LEU A 146 2.13 4.18 9.81
C LEU A 146 3.61 4.04 10.17
N PHE A 147 4.51 4.44 9.26
CA PHE A 147 5.97 4.40 9.47
C PHE A 147 6.48 5.64 10.22
N ALA A 148 7.52 5.47 11.04
CA ALA A 148 8.09 6.52 11.88
C ALA A 148 9.59 6.31 12.16
N GLY A 149 10.16 7.16 13.02
CA GLY A 149 11.55 7.04 13.45
C GLY A 149 12.55 7.36 12.33
N GLN A 150 13.50 6.45 12.09
CA GLN A 150 14.53 6.60 11.04
C GLN A 150 14.12 5.97 9.70
N GLN A 151 12.90 5.43 9.61
CA GLN A 151 12.40 4.84 8.37
C GLN A 151 12.18 5.94 7.32
N ASN A 152 12.56 5.64 6.08
CA ASN A 152 12.36 6.54 4.96
C ASN A 152 11.36 5.94 3.95
N SER A 153 10.40 6.75 3.53
CA SER A 153 9.40 6.41 2.50
C SER A 153 10.06 5.94 1.20
N VAL A 154 11.10 6.63 0.74
CA VAL A 154 11.83 6.31 -0.49
C VAL A 154 12.46 4.93 -0.45
N GLY A 155 13.14 4.57 0.64
CA GLY A 155 13.77 3.25 0.78
C GLY A 155 12.76 2.14 0.99
N ILE A 156 11.66 2.41 1.72
CA ILE A 156 10.53 1.47 1.77
C ILE A 156 9.98 1.22 0.37
N GLY A 157 9.67 2.28 -0.38
CA GLY A 157 9.13 2.17 -1.75
C GLY A 157 10.07 1.43 -2.70
N LEU A 158 11.37 1.73 -2.65
CA LEU A 158 12.40 0.99 -3.39
C LEU A 158 12.41 -0.49 -3.04
N GLN A 159 12.38 -0.82 -1.75
CA GLN A 159 12.44 -2.19 -1.27
C GLN A 159 11.21 -2.99 -1.74
N MET A 160 10.01 -2.42 -1.62
CA MET A 160 8.78 -3.09 -2.08
C MET A 160 8.81 -3.27 -3.60
N LEU A 161 9.23 -2.25 -4.35
CA LEU A 161 9.32 -2.31 -5.80
C LEU A 161 10.34 -3.36 -6.26
N GLN A 162 11.49 -3.45 -5.59
CA GLN A 162 12.50 -4.47 -5.89
C GLN A 162 11.97 -5.87 -5.58
N ALA A 163 11.33 -6.07 -4.43
CA ALA A 163 10.75 -7.36 -4.06
C ALA A 163 9.66 -7.82 -5.06
N ILE A 164 8.86 -6.89 -5.59
CA ILE A 164 7.90 -7.18 -6.66
C ILE A 164 8.61 -7.59 -7.96
N LYS A 165 9.70 -6.90 -8.34
CA LYS A 165 10.51 -7.27 -9.52
C LYS A 165 11.11 -8.66 -9.38
N ASP A 166 11.62 -9.00 -8.21
CA ASP A 166 12.23 -10.31 -7.95
C ASP A 166 11.17 -11.42 -7.99
N LEU A 167 9.99 -11.20 -7.38
CA LEU A 167 8.85 -12.11 -7.48
C LEU A 167 8.35 -12.27 -8.92
N TRP A 168 8.29 -11.18 -9.68
CA TRP A 168 7.90 -11.23 -11.09
C TRP A 168 8.88 -12.03 -11.93
N ALA A 169 10.18 -11.88 -11.72
CA ALA A 169 11.20 -12.62 -12.45
C ALA A 169 11.20 -14.12 -12.11
N ALA A 170 10.95 -14.48 -10.84
CA ALA A 170 11.07 -15.86 -10.38
C ALA A 170 9.74 -16.64 -10.42
N ARG A 171 8.60 -15.98 -10.17
CA ARG A 171 7.30 -16.61 -9.87
C ARG A 171 6.12 -15.83 -10.48
N ARG A 172 6.28 -15.34 -11.72
CA ARG A 172 5.26 -14.51 -12.41
C ARG A 172 3.85 -15.09 -12.35
N GLU A 173 3.68 -16.35 -12.72
CA GLU A 173 2.36 -17.00 -12.81
C GLU A 173 1.66 -17.02 -11.44
N GLU A 174 2.40 -17.36 -10.39
CA GLU A 174 1.89 -17.37 -9.02
C GLU A 174 1.58 -15.96 -8.52
N LEU A 175 2.42 -14.97 -8.86
CA LEU A 175 2.22 -13.57 -8.49
C LEU A 175 0.99 -12.98 -9.17
N VAL A 176 0.68 -13.38 -10.40
CA VAL A 176 -0.52 -12.93 -11.12
C VAL A 176 -1.78 -13.63 -10.57
N ALA A 177 -1.68 -14.91 -10.21
CA ALA A 177 -2.80 -15.68 -9.69
C ALA A 177 -3.20 -15.28 -8.25
N ASP A 178 -2.21 -15.03 -7.38
CA ASP A 178 -2.41 -14.63 -5.99
C ASP A 178 -1.41 -13.53 -5.57
N PRO A 179 -1.59 -12.29 -6.06
CA PRO A 179 -0.67 -11.19 -5.77
C PRO A 179 -0.64 -10.80 -4.30
N LEU A 180 -1.74 -11.04 -3.56
CA LEU A 180 -1.89 -10.64 -2.17
C LEU A 180 -1.35 -11.71 -1.21
N GLY A 181 -1.37 -12.99 -1.61
CA GLY A 181 -0.91 -14.11 -0.78
C GLY A 181 0.61 -14.27 -0.73
N LEU A 182 1.33 -13.97 -1.82
CA LEU A 182 2.78 -14.14 -1.85
C LEU A 182 3.49 -13.20 -0.86
N SER A 183 4.19 -13.81 0.10
CA SER A 183 4.95 -13.10 1.13
C SER A 183 6.43 -13.45 1.01
N VAL A 184 7.29 -12.46 1.18
CA VAL A 184 8.74 -12.64 1.17
C VAL A 184 9.35 -12.02 2.42
N PRO A 185 10.56 -12.45 2.81
CA PRO A 185 11.36 -11.70 3.75
C PRO A 185 11.47 -10.23 3.34
N LEU A 186 10.90 -9.35 4.14
CA LEU A 186 11.12 -7.93 4.02
C LEU A 186 12.00 -7.54 5.20
N GLY A 187 13.08 -6.80 4.93
CA GLY A 187 13.84 -6.14 5.99
C GLY A 187 12.94 -5.32 6.94
N GLY A 188 13.51 -4.83 8.04
CA GLY A 188 12.73 -4.18 9.12
C GLY A 188 11.83 -3.00 8.69
N SER A 189 12.08 -2.40 7.52
CA SER A 189 11.29 -1.30 6.95
C SER A 189 10.16 -1.77 6.03
N SER A 190 8.96 -1.22 6.21
CA SER A 190 7.81 -1.35 5.29
C SER A 190 6.77 -0.28 5.59
N PHE A 191 5.69 -0.19 4.80
CA PHE A 191 4.57 0.71 5.06
C PHE A 191 3.67 0.25 6.21
N LYS A 192 3.89 -0.98 6.71
CA LYS A 192 3.21 -1.58 7.85
C LYS A 192 1.72 -1.82 7.58
N LEU A 193 1.37 -2.08 6.32
CA LEU A 193 0.00 -2.31 5.87
C LEU A 193 -0.41 -3.79 5.86
N ASP A 194 0.55 -4.71 5.74
CA ASP A 194 0.22 -6.13 5.80
C ASP A 194 0.09 -6.59 7.25
N ALA A 195 -1.12 -7.00 7.66
CA ALA A 195 -1.39 -7.46 9.03
C ALA A 195 -0.59 -8.72 9.39
N ARG A 196 -0.11 -9.50 8.42
CA ARG A 196 0.79 -10.64 8.67
C ARG A 196 2.12 -10.21 9.30
N LYS A 197 2.50 -8.94 9.13
CA LYS A 197 3.68 -8.32 9.74
C LYS A 197 3.45 -7.84 11.17
N SER A 198 2.20 -7.87 11.67
CA SER A 198 1.87 -7.26 12.96
C SER A 198 2.41 -8.10 14.11
N TRP A 199 3.44 -7.58 14.78
CA TRP A 199 3.95 -8.12 16.04
C TRP A 199 2.98 -7.74 17.16
N THR A 200 2.38 -8.70 17.84
CA THR A 200 1.40 -8.43 18.91
C THR A 200 1.99 -8.73 20.29
N ALA A 201 1.35 -8.23 21.35
CA ALA A 201 1.84 -8.32 22.73
C ALA A 201 1.99 -9.76 23.28
N ILE A 202 1.54 -10.80 22.57
CA ILE A 202 1.87 -12.19 22.90
C ILE A 202 3.39 -12.45 22.80
N ASP A 203 4.10 -11.62 22.04
CA ASP A 203 5.55 -11.72 21.85
C ASP A 203 6.34 -10.64 22.62
N ALA A 204 5.73 -10.06 23.67
CA ALA A 204 6.35 -9.05 24.53
C ALA A 204 7.56 -9.64 25.27
N GLY A 205 8.76 -9.32 24.78
CA GLY A 205 10.05 -9.81 25.29
C GLY A 205 10.99 -10.30 24.20
N TYR A 206 10.52 -10.41 22.96
CA TYR A 206 11.31 -10.87 21.82
C TYR A 206 11.40 -9.76 20.76
N SER A 207 12.62 -9.38 20.39
CA SER A 207 12.92 -8.44 19.31
C SER A 207 13.51 -9.21 18.13
N PRO A 208 12.83 -9.27 16.96
CA PRO A 208 13.39 -9.91 15.76
C PRO A 208 14.73 -9.31 15.32
N ASP A 209 14.92 -7.99 15.53
CA ASP A 209 16.17 -7.28 15.22
C ASP A 209 17.36 -7.79 16.06
N GLU A 210 17.10 -8.39 17.24
CA GLU A 210 18.12 -8.96 18.11
C GLU A 210 18.35 -10.46 17.86
N GLN A 211 17.51 -11.10 17.03
CA GLN A 211 17.45 -12.56 16.84
C GLN A 211 17.54 -12.99 15.36
N ASP A 212 17.80 -12.08 14.42
CA ASP A 212 18.01 -12.35 12.98
C ASP A 212 16.82 -13.08 12.31
N HIS A 213 15.60 -12.91 12.83
CA HIS A 213 14.41 -13.50 12.24
C HIS A 213 13.78 -12.54 11.22
N GLU A 214 13.70 -12.97 9.97
CA GLU A 214 13.14 -12.15 8.90
C GLU A 214 11.62 -12.03 9.01
N VAL A 215 11.14 -10.78 9.07
CA VAL A 215 9.70 -10.52 9.12
C VAL A 215 9.13 -10.59 7.71
N VAL A 216 8.25 -11.57 7.49
CA VAL A 216 7.66 -11.84 6.16
C VAL A 216 6.41 -11.00 5.95
N ALA A 217 6.25 -10.41 4.77
CA ALA A 217 5.01 -9.75 4.34
C ALA A 217 4.92 -9.70 2.81
N SER A 218 3.74 -9.39 2.27
CA SER A 218 3.56 -9.20 0.83
C SER A 218 3.99 -7.79 0.41
N PRO A 219 4.98 -7.65 -0.49
CA PRO A 219 5.39 -6.34 -0.99
C PRO A 219 4.29 -5.71 -1.87
N VAL A 220 3.43 -6.53 -2.48
CA VAL A 220 2.26 -6.06 -3.23
C VAL A 220 1.24 -5.44 -2.28
N VAL A 221 0.93 -6.11 -1.15
CA VAL A 221 0.03 -5.57 -0.13
C VAL A 221 0.56 -4.25 0.44
N GLU A 222 1.85 -4.20 0.77
CA GLU A 222 2.49 -2.99 1.30
C GLU A 222 2.45 -1.82 0.30
N LEU A 223 2.77 -2.07 -0.98
CA LEU A 223 2.83 -1.03 -2.01
C LEU A 223 1.46 -0.60 -2.51
N LEU A 224 0.62 -1.54 -2.95
CA LEU A 224 -0.71 -1.23 -3.47
C LEU A 224 -1.68 -0.82 -2.36
N GLY A 225 -1.50 -1.31 -1.13
CA GLY A 225 -2.24 -0.79 0.01
C GLY A 225 -2.00 0.71 0.20
N GLY A 226 -0.75 1.16 0.06
CA GLY A 226 -0.40 2.57 0.12
C GLY A 226 -0.99 3.39 -1.04
N LEU A 227 -1.09 2.79 -2.24
CA LEU A 227 -1.71 3.44 -3.41
C LEU A 227 -3.23 3.51 -3.28
N GLY A 228 -3.88 2.47 -2.75
CA GLY A 228 -5.33 2.47 -2.48
C GLY A 228 -5.71 3.51 -1.44
N LEU A 229 -4.81 3.76 -0.49
CA LEU A 229 -4.94 4.84 0.47
C LEU A 229 -4.73 6.23 -0.13
N GLU A 230 -4.38 6.42 -1.41
CA GLU A 230 -4.19 7.75 -2.00
C GLU A 230 -5.50 8.54 -2.03
N HIS A 231 -6.56 7.92 -2.56
CA HIS A 231 -7.85 8.58 -2.78
C HIS A 231 -8.96 8.05 -1.88
N ALA A 232 -8.81 6.86 -1.30
CA ALA A 232 -9.71 6.32 -0.29
C ALA A 232 -9.06 6.37 1.09
N ARG A 233 -9.83 6.66 2.16
CA ARG A 233 -9.34 6.52 3.53
C ARG A 233 -10.35 5.69 4.30
N PRO A 234 -9.92 4.68 5.08
CA PRO A 234 -10.79 4.06 6.05
C PRO A 234 -11.14 5.10 7.13
N ASP A 235 -12.20 4.83 7.89
CA ASP A 235 -12.67 5.75 8.91
C ASP A 235 -12.02 5.43 10.26
N GLU A 236 -11.21 6.34 10.79
CA GLU A 236 -10.68 6.27 12.16
C GLU A 236 -11.69 6.91 13.11
N PHE A 237 -12.68 6.13 13.55
CA PHE A 237 -13.83 6.61 14.33
C PHE A 237 -13.48 6.86 15.82
N GLU A 238 -12.44 6.20 16.33
CA GLU A 238 -11.82 6.48 17.62
C GLU A 238 -10.30 6.39 17.50
N LYS A 239 -9.58 6.89 18.50
CA LYS A 239 -8.11 6.89 18.49
C LYS A 239 -7.58 5.46 18.29
N ARG A 240 -6.94 5.23 17.14
CA ARG A 240 -6.39 3.94 16.69
C ARG A 240 -7.44 2.83 16.45
N GLN A 241 -8.73 3.15 16.44
CA GLN A 241 -9.78 2.23 16.02
C GLN A 241 -10.24 2.65 14.62
N VAL A 242 -10.10 1.75 13.67
CA VAL A 242 -10.32 2.05 12.26
C VAL A 242 -11.32 1.05 11.72
N ARG A 243 -12.27 1.54 10.90
CA ARG A 243 -13.22 0.72 10.17
C ARG A 243 -13.07 0.89 8.67
N TYR A 244 -13.34 -0.18 7.93
CA TYR A 244 -13.40 -0.17 6.48
C TYR A 244 -14.58 -0.98 5.98
N GLY A 245 -15.11 -0.59 4.83
CA GLY A 245 -16.17 -1.30 4.14
C GLY A 245 -15.64 -2.18 3.01
N VAL A 246 -16.31 -3.32 2.82
CA VAL A 246 -16.10 -4.27 1.74
C VAL A 246 -17.44 -4.39 1.01
N TRP A 247 -17.48 -3.98 -0.25
CA TRP A 247 -18.71 -3.86 -1.04
C TRP A 247 -18.85 -4.96 -2.08
N LYS A 248 -20.09 -5.35 -2.39
CA LYS A 248 -20.39 -6.33 -3.43
C LYS A 248 -20.66 -5.63 -4.75
N GLY A 249 -20.27 -6.28 -5.85
CA GLY A 249 -20.50 -5.79 -7.21
C GLY A 249 -19.43 -4.81 -7.68
N LEU A 250 -19.33 -4.65 -9.00
CA LEU A 250 -18.36 -3.77 -9.65
C LEU A 250 -18.76 -2.30 -9.46
N LEU A 251 -17.89 -1.54 -8.80
CA LEU A 251 -18.05 -0.11 -8.59
C LEU A 251 -16.88 0.66 -9.22
N PRO A 252 -17.13 1.83 -9.84
CA PRO A 252 -16.06 2.74 -10.23
C PRO A 252 -15.35 3.33 -8.99
N PRO A 253 -14.10 3.83 -9.11
CA PRO A 253 -13.31 4.34 -7.99
C PRO A 253 -14.06 5.35 -7.11
N VAL A 254 -14.87 6.24 -7.70
CA VAL A 254 -15.61 7.26 -6.95
C VAL A 254 -16.57 6.67 -5.92
N LEU A 255 -17.25 5.56 -6.26
CA LEU A 255 -18.17 4.88 -5.33
C LEU A 255 -17.41 3.92 -4.42
N ALA A 256 -16.40 3.21 -4.94
CA ALA A 256 -15.55 2.32 -4.18
C ALA A 256 -14.81 3.04 -3.03
N ARG A 257 -14.32 4.27 -3.25
CA ARG A 257 -13.69 5.12 -2.21
C ARG A 257 -14.65 5.37 -1.03
N ALA A 258 -15.91 5.68 -1.32
CA ALA A 258 -16.92 5.92 -0.30
C ALA A 258 -17.30 4.62 0.43
N ALA A 259 -17.46 3.53 -0.33
CA ALA A 259 -17.72 2.20 0.24
C ALA A 259 -16.58 1.76 1.18
N LEU A 260 -15.31 1.96 0.81
CA LEU A 260 -14.17 1.65 1.66
C LEU A 260 -14.20 2.40 2.99
N ALA A 261 -14.71 3.64 3.00
CA ALA A 261 -14.89 4.42 4.23
C ALA A 261 -16.09 3.95 5.09
N GLY A 262 -16.77 2.86 4.70
CA GLY A 262 -17.95 2.33 5.38
C GLY A 262 -19.25 3.06 5.03
N ILE A 263 -19.26 3.89 3.98
CA ILE A 263 -20.48 4.59 3.53
C ILE A 263 -21.29 3.68 2.62
N PHE A 264 -22.58 3.53 2.92
CA PHE A 264 -23.50 2.76 2.10
C PHE A 264 -23.73 3.46 0.75
N VAL A 265 -23.45 2.75 -0.34
CA VAL A 265 -23.57 3.24 -1.73
C VAL A 265 -24.57 2.41 -2.56
N ALA A 266 -25.66 1.97 -1.92
CA ALA A 266 -26.74 1.20 -2.54
C ALA A 266 -26.36 -0.21 -3.05
N VAL A 267 -25.25 -0.77 -2.58
CA VAL A 267 -24.86 -2.18 -2.78
C VAL A 267 -24.63 -2.87 -1.44
N PRO A 268 -24.71 -4.21 -1.35
CA PRO A 268 -24.36 -4.93 -0.13
C PRO A 268 -22.97 -4.53 0.37
N LEU A 269 -22.87 -4.21 1.65
CA LEU A 269 -21.66 -3.72 2.31
C LEU A 269 -21.47 -4.48 3.62
N ARG A 270 -20.27 -5.04 3.82
CA ARG A 270 -19.82 -5.56 5.12
C ARG A 270 -18.83 -4.58 5.70
N VAL A 271 -18.91 -4.33 7.00
CA VAL A 271 -18.01 -3.40 7.69
C VAL A 271 -17.12 -4.19 8.62
N PHE A 272 -15.84 -3.87 8.60
CA PHE A 272 -14.82 -4.50 9.41
C PHE A 272 -14.10 -3.43 10.21
N ARG A 273 -13.64 -3.78 11.41
CA ARG A 273 -12.87 -2.90 12.29
C ARG A 273 -11.57 -3.55 12.72
N PHE A 274 -10.53 -2.74 12.88
CA PHE A 274 -9.24 -3.18 13.38
C PHE A 274 -8.61 -2.09 14.27
N THR A 275 -7.55 -2.47 14.99
CA THR A 275 -6.79 -1.54 15.81
C THR A 275 -5.45 -1.22 15.14
N LEU A 276 -5.04 0.05 15.18
CA LEU A 276 -3.66 0.44 14.91
C LEU A 276 -2.82 0.22 16.17
N ASP A 277 -2.18 -0.95 16.27
CA ASP A 277 -1.31 -1.26 17.41
C ASP A 277 0.07 -0.60 17.25
N ARG A 278 0.93 -0.74 18.26
CA ARG A 278 2.29 -0.18 18.27
C ARG A 278 3.34 -1.29 18.24
N SER A 279 4.27 -1.15 17.30
CA SER A 279 5.54 -1.88 17.31
C SER A 279 6.67 -0.86 17.40
N GLY A 280 7.20 -0.68 18.62
CA GLY A 280 8.11 0.42 18.94
C GLY A 280 7.47 1.79 18.72
N GLN A 281 8.05 2.61 17.84
CA GLN A 281 7.52 3.94 17.48
C GLN A 281 6.53 3.89 16.30
N ASN A 282 6.36 2.73 15.66
CA ASN A 282 5.53 2.59 14.47
C ASN A 282 4.11 2.18 14.84
N LYS A 283 3.16 2.56 13.98
CA LYS A 283 1.82 1.96 13.99
C LYS A 283 1.83 0.74 13.07
N VAL A 284 1.07 -0.29 13.44
CA VAL A 284 0.87 -1.49 12.61
C VAL A 284 -0.62 -1.79 12.52
N VAL A 285 -1.09 -2.24 11.35
CA VAL A 285 -2.44 -2.78 11.19
C VAL A 285 -2.50 -4.16 11.82
N THR A 286 -3.56 -4.44 12.59
CA THR A 286 -3.89 -5.80 13.04
C THR A 286 -4.89 -6.44 12.07
N PHE A 287 -5.10 -7.75 12.21
CA PHE A 287 -6.28 -8.38 11.64
C PHE A 287 -7.56 -7.71 12.17
N ALA A 288 -8.56 -7.65 11.31
CA ALA A 288 -9.84 -7.04 11.58
C ALA A 288 -10.83 -8.03 12.21
N GLN A 289 -11.95 -7.49 12.67
CA GLN A 289 -13.14 -8.23 13.03
C GLN A 289 -14.31 -7.64 12.26
N GLU A 290 -15.21 -8.50 11.77
CA GLU A 290 -16.44 -8.03 11.15
C GLU A 290 -17.36 -7.40 12.20
N GLU A 291 -17.93 -6.24 11.88
CA GLU A 291 -18.99 -5.63 12.65
C GLU A 291 -20.29 -6.38 12.36
N VAL A 292 -20.72 -7.21 13.31
CA VAL A 292 -22.06 -7.80 13.24
C VAL A 292 -23.05 -6.68 13.50
N SER A 293 -23.91 -6.39 12.54
CA SER A 293 -25.07 -5.52 12.76
C SER A 293 -25.95 -6.17 13.82
N VAL A 294 -26.04 -5.54 14.99
CA VAL A 294 -26.98 -5.92 16.07
C VAL A 294 -28.39 -5.49 15.68
#